data_AF-A0A8I1KL43-F1
#
_entry.id   AF-A0A8I1KL43-F1
#
_cell.length_a   1.000
_cell.length_b   1.000
_cell.length_c   1.000
_cell.angle_alpha   90.00
_cell.angle_beta   90.00
_cell.angle_gamma   90.00
#
_symmetry.space_group_name_H-M   'P 1'
#
loop_
_entity.id
_entity.type
_entity.pdbx_description
1 polymer ?
#
loop_
_entity_poly.entity_id
_entity_poly.type
_entity_poly.pdbx_seq_one_letter_code
_entity_poly.pdbx_strand_id
1 'polypeptide(L)'
;MIHPDLSATVEDRTSIKILRESAIEKEAQQQLSYRESVDPVELLEAYTRKSDGRRVDVDEYNVLIRDAASGIALVYERDAKAITIVYPDVDAGDTVVYRSRTRASKSPFSGYFFRNWLIPRSSSYEVFRVTGQRTGG
;
A
#
# COMPACT_ATOMS: atom_id res chain seq x y z
N MET A 1 -10.18 9.59 6.53
CA MET A 1 -11.00 10.82 6.65
C MET A 1 -11.85 10.96 5.41
N ILE A 2 -13.17 11.11 5.57
CA ILE A 2 -14.12 11.33 4.48
C ILE A 2 -14.56 12.80 4.51
N HIS A 3 -14.42 13.49 3.38
CA HIS A 3 -14.74 14.90 3.19
C HIS A 3 -16.23 15.12 2.85
N PRO A 4 -16.77 16.34 3.01
CA PRO A 4 -18.18 16.64 2.71
C PRO A 4 -18.60 16.38 1.26
N ASP A 5 -17.67 16.53 0.31
CA ASP A 5 -17.87 16.27 -1.12
C ASP A 5 -17.77 14.77 -1.49
N LEU A 6 -17.63 13.91 -0.49
CA LEU A 6 -17.44 12.45 -0.56
C LEU A 6 -16.08 12.02 -1.15
N SER A 7 -15.14 12.93 -1.37
CA SER A 7 -13.73 12.56 -1.51
C SER A 7 -13.19 12.05 -0.17
N ALA A 8 -12.06 11.33 -0.18
CA ALA A 8 -11.48 10.82 1.05
C ALA A 8 -9.96 10.84 1.05
N THR A 9 -9.39 11.03 2.24
CA THR A 9 -7.99 10.72 2.52
C THR A 9 -7.95 9.44 3.32
N VAL A 10 -7.33 8.40 2.76
CA VAL A 10 -7.19 7.10 3.41
C VAL A 10 -5.71 6.87 3.71
N GLU A 11 -5.39 6.55 4.95
CA GLU A 11 -4.04 6.10 5.31
C GLU A 11 -4.09 4.61 5.60
N ASP A 12 -3.17 3.87 4.99
CA ASP A 12 -2.99 2.45 5.23
C ASP A 12 -1.62 2.24 5.88
N ARG A 13 -1.56 1.33 6.85
CA ARG A 13 -0.32 0.85 7.45
C ARG A 13 -0.28 -0.66 7.31
N THR A 14 0.75 -1.16 6.65
CA THR A 14 1.01 -2.59 6.48
C THR A 14 2.23 -2.97 7.29
N SER A 15 2.16 -4.12 7.97
CA SER A 15 3.29 -4.68 8.71
C SER A 15 3.28 -6.19 8.51
N ILE A 16 4.36 -6.73 7.96
CA ILE A 16 4.48 -8.15 7.62
C ILE A 16 5.69 -8.71 8.35
N LYS A 17 5.44 -9.66 9.26
CA LYS A 17 6.50 -10.36 9.98
C LYS A 17 7.02 -11.52 9.14
N ILE A 18 8.33 -11.55 8.94
CA ILE A 18 9.00 -12.62 8.21
C ILE A 18 9.22 -13.79 9.17
N LEU A 19 8.50 -14.89 8.99
CA LEU A 19 8.59 -16.04 9.90
C LEU A 19 9.64 -17.08 9.48
N ARG A 20 9.99 -17.12 8.19
CA ARG A 20 10.88 -18.13 7.60
C ARG A 20 11.71 -17.49 6.49
N GLU A 21 12.92 -17.97 6.28
CA GLU A 21 13.82 -17.50 5.23
C GLU A 21 13.20 -17.59 3.83
N SER A 22 12.43 -18.65 3.57
CA SER A 22 11.74 -18.84 2.28
C SER A 22 10.70 -17.74 1.95
N ALA A 23 10.30 -16.92 2.93
CA ALA A 23 9.41 -15.79 2.71
C ALA A 23 10.17 -14.50 2.33
N ILE A 24 11.48 -14.44 2.55
CA ILE A 24 12.29 -13.22 2.34
C ILE A 24 12.20 -12.78 0.88
N GLU A 25 12.40 -13.69 -0.07
CA GLU A 25 12.38 -13.36 -1.51
C GLU A 25 11.08 -12.65 -1.93
N LYS A 26 9.95 -13.12 -1.41
CA LYS A 26 8.64 -12.54 -1.72
C LYS A 26 8.36 -11.26 -0.94
N GLU A 27 8.63 -11.26 0.36
CA GLU A 27 8.15 -10.20 1.26
C GLU A 27 9.14 -9.03 1.39
N ALA A 28 10.41 -9.21 1.02
CA ALA A 28 11.39 -8.14 0.87
C ALA A 28 11.06 -7.18 -0.28
N GLN A 29 10.06 -7.51 -1.10
CA GLN A 29 9.51 -6.63 -2.11
C GLN A 29 8.00 -6.45 -1.90
N GLN A 30 7.56 -5.22 -1.71
CA GLN A 30 6.13 -4.89 -1.62
C GLN A 30 5.73 -4.06 -2.84
N GLN A 31 4.57 -4.37 -3.41
CA GLN A 31 4.04 -3.63 -4.56
C GLN A 31 2.68 -3.04 -4.24
N LEU A 32 2.52 -1.75 -4.52
CA LEU A 32 1.26 -1.02 -4.43
C LEU A 32 0.85 -0.58 -5.83
N SER A 33 -0.27 -1.08 -6.33
CA SER A 33 -0.85 -0.65 -7.60
C SER A 33 -1.94 0.38 -7.37
N TYR A 34 -1.99 1.41 -8.20
CA TYR A 34 -2.98 2.48 -8.11
C TYR A 34 -3.29 3.07 -9.48
N ARG A 35 -4.38 3.83 -9.58
CA ARG A 35 -4.71 4.64 -10.76
C ARG A 35 -4.45 6.10 -10.44
N GLU A 36 -3.52 6.71 -11.17
CA GLU A 36 -3.05 8.07 -10.91
C GLU A 36 -4.17 9.11 -11.00
N SER A 37 -5.14 8.92 -11.90
CA SER A 37 -6.24 9.87 -12.08
C SER A 37 -7.38 9.72 -11.06
N VAL A 38 -7.51 8.55 -10.42
CA VAL A 38 -8.64 8.21 -9.54
C VAL A 38 -8.23 8.28 -8.08
N ASP A 39 -7.17 7.56 -7.71
CA ASP A 39 -6.78 7.31 -6.33
C ASP A 39 -5.24 7.37 -6.21
N PRO A 40 -4.61 8.53 -6.45
CA PRO A 40 -3.17 8.66 -6.34
C PRO A 40 -2.68 8.25 -4.95
N VAL A 41 -1.61 7.45 -4.92
CA VAL A 41 -0.99 6.93 -3.72
C VAL A 41 0.33 7.66 -3.45
N GLU A 42 0.51 8.08 -2.21
CA GLU A 42 1.73 8.66 -1.66
C GLU A 42 2.32 7.67 -0.64
N LEU A 43 3.57 7.28 -0.81
CA LEU A 43 4.29 6.49 0.20
C LEU A 43 4.80 7.43 1.29
N LEU A 44 4.35 7.24 2.53
CA LEU A 44 4.69 8.11 3.67
C LEU A 44 5.92 7.62 4.42
N GLU A 45 6.03 6.31 4.62
CA GLU A 45 7.20 5.68 5.26
C GLU A 45 7.33 4.24 4.76
N ALA A 46 8.56 3.75 4.67
CA ALA A 46 8.87 2.34 4.47
C ALA A 46 10.16 1.98 5.23
N TYR A 47 10.14 0.90 6.01
CA TYR A 47 11.27 0.48 6.82
C TYR A 47 11.17 -1.00 7.24
N THR A 48 12.32 -1.60 7.56
CA THR A 48 12.42 -2.88 8.24
C THR A 48 12.62 -2.65 9.73
N ARG A 49 11.79 -3.29 10.57
CA ARG A 49 12.06 -3.44 12.00
C ARG A 49 12.79 -4.76 12.19
N LYS A 50 14.08 -4.68 12.52
CA LYS A 50 14.92 -5.84 12.79
C LYS A 50 14.45 -6.56 14.05
N SER A 51 14.72 -7.86 14.13
CA SER A 51 14.39 -8.68 15.30
C SER A 51 15.04 -8.20 16.61
N ASP A 52 16.21 -7.53 16.52
CA ASP A 52 16.91 -6.88 17.64
C ASP A 52 16.30 -5.52 18.06
N GLY A 53 15.27 -5.07 17.36
CA GLY A 53 14.55 -3.81 17.61
C GLY A 53 15.06 -2.61 16.82
N ARG A 54 16.19 -2.71 16.09
CA ARG A 54 16.65 -1.64 15.20
C ARG A 54 15.64 -1.36 14.09
N ARG A 55 15.60 -0.12 13.62
CA ARG A 55 14.85 0.31 12.44
C ARG A 55 15.85 0.60 11.31
N VAL A 56 15.59 0.03 10.14
CA VAL A 56 16.35 0.28 8.90
C VAL A 56 15.37 0.89 7.91
N ASP A 57 15.53 2.18 7.61
CA ASP A 57 14.67 2.86 6.65
C ASP A 57 14.98 2.41 5.22
N VAL A 58 13.93 2.33 4.40
CA VAL A 58 14.08 2.10 2.96
C VAL A 58 14.48 3.42 2.33
N ASP A 59 15.64 3.43 1.68
CA ASP A 59 16.12 4.55 0.91
C ASP A 59 15.22 4.82 -0.32
N GLU A 60 15.09 6.08 -0.72
CA GLU A 60 14.29 6.48 -1.90
C GLU A 60 14.73 5.78 -3.19
N TYR A 61 16.03 5.46 -3.34
CA TYR A 61 16.55 4.72 -4.49
C TYR A 61 16.01 3.28 -4.58
N ASN A 62 15.51 2.75 -3.46
CA ASN A 62 14.88 1.43 -3.40
C ASN A 62 13.35 1.49 -3.58
N VAL A 63 12.80 2.66 -3.91
CA VAL A 63 11.39 2.86 -4.24
C VAL A 63 11.25 3.17 -5.72
N LEU A 64 10.65 2.24 -6.46
CA LEU A 64 10.52 2.33 -7.92
C LEU A 64 9.05 2.60 -8.28
N ILE A 65 8.80 3.67 -9.03
CA ILE A 65 7.48 3.96 -9.58
C ILE A 65 7.51 3.68 -11.08
N ARG A 66 6.56 2.87 -11.56
CA ARG A 66 6.47 2.45 -12.97
C ARG A 66 5.03 2.46 -13.46
N ASP A 67 4.87 2.56 -14.77
CA ASP A 67 3.59 2.27 -15.42
C ASP A 67 3.25 0.79 -15.25
N ALA A 68 2.03 0.50 -14.82
CA ALA A 68 1.53 -0.85 -14.59
C ALA A 68 0.73 -1.40 -15.79
N ALA A 69 0.33 -0.55 -16.73
CA ALA A 69 -0.30 -0.98 -17.97
C ALA A 69 0.75 -1.45 -18.99
N SER A 70 0.78 -2.75 -19.26
CA SER A 70 1.58 -3.33 -20.34
C SER A 70 0.70 -3.94 -21.43
N GLY A 71 0.83 -3.44 -22.67
CA GLY A 71 0.21 -4.04 -23.86
C GLY A 71 -1.06 -3.32 -24.37
N ILE A 72 -1.40 -3.60 -25.63
CA ILE A 72 -2.48 -2.93 -26.40
C ILE A 72 -3.87 -3.21 -25.78
N ALA A 73 -4.02 -4.31 -25.03
CA ALA A 73 -5.27 -4.69 -24.36
C ALA A 73 -5.60 -3.83 -23.11
N LEU A 74 -4.65 -3.04 -22.59
CA LEU A 74 -4.81 -2.23 -21.37
C LEU A 74 -4.90 -0.72 -21.68
N VAL A 75 -5.36 -0.32 -22.88
CA VAL A 75 -5.51 1.10 -23.27
C VAL A 75 -6.39 1.90 -22.31
N TYR A 76 -7.35 1.25 -21.63
CA TYR A 76 -8.21 1.89 -20.62
C TYR A 76 -7.55 2.02 -19.24
N GLU A 77 -6.38 1.42 -19.01
CA GLU A 77 -5.64 1.44 -17.74
C GLU A 77 -4.34 2.27 -17.86
N ARG A 78 -4.25 3.20 -18.83
CA ARG A 78 -3.03 3.98 -19.10
C ARG A 78 -2.51 4.79 -17.91
N ASP A 79 -3.36 5.09 -16.96
CA ASP A 79 -3.00 5.79 -15.72
C ASP A 79 -2.68 4.83 -14.56
N ALA A 80 -2.65 3.53 -14.81
CA ALA A 80 -2.25 2.53 -13.83
C ALA A 80 -0.74 2.66 -13.56
N LYS A 81 -0.40 2.82 -12.29
CA LYS A 81 0.95 2.92 -11.78
C LYS A 81 1.18 1.84 -10.73
N ALA A 82 2.44 1.45 -10.55
CA ALA A 82 2.89 0.57 -9.49
C ALA A 82 4.07 1.21 -8.75
N ILE A 83 3.98 1.24 -7.41
CA ILE A 83 5.10 1.54 -6.51
C ILE A 83 5.66 0.21 -6.03
N THR A 84 6.93 -0.05 -6.31
CA THR A 84 7.66 -1.20 -5.78
C THR A 84 8.63 -0.72 -4.71
N ILE A 85 8.48 -1.24 -3.51
CA ILE A 85 9.35 -0.97 -2.36
C ILE A 85 10.28 -2.18 -2.20
N VAL A 86 11.58 -1.96 -2.26
CA VAL A 86 12.60 -2.99 -2.04
C VAL A 86 13.23 -2.78 -0.66
N TYR A 87 13.06 -3.75 0.23
CA TYR A 87 13.59 -3.68 1.59
C TYR A 87 15.00 -4.26 1.63
N PRO A 88 16.02 -3.48 2.01
CA PRO A 88 17.37 -4.00 2.18
C PRO A 88 17.47 -4.81 3.48
N ASP A 89 18.42 -5.75 3.53
CA ASP A 89 18.84 -6.44 4.76
C ASP A 89 17.66 -7.05 5.54
N VAL A 90 16.81 -7.83 4.87
CA VAL A 90 15.65 -8.51 5.49
C VAL A 90 16.03 -9.93 5.89
N ASP A 91 15.82 -10.26 7.16
CA ASP A 91 16.04 -11.60 7.71
C ASP A 91 14.75 -12.21 8.28
N ALA A 92 14.78 -13.53 8.51
CA ALA A 92 13.74 -14.18 9.29
C ALA A 92 13.71 -13.61 10.73
N GLY A 93 12.50 -13.30 11.20
CA GLY A 93 12.24 -12.63 12.48
C GLY A 93 11.97 -11.12 12.35
N ASP A 94 12.37 -10.51 11.23
CA ASP A 94 12.15 -9.09 10.98
C ASP A 94 10.68 -8.78 10.63
N THR A 95 10.35 -7.49 10.60
CA THR A 95 9.05 -7.01 10.14
C THR A 95 9.23 -5.89 9.14
N VAL A 96 8.78 -6.07 7.89
CA VAL A 96 8.72 -5.00 6.90
C VAL A 96 7.45 -4.18 7.11
N VAL A 97 7.57 -2.86 7.04
CA VAL A 97 6.50 -1.91 7.33
C VAL A 97 6.46 -0.84 6.25
N TYR A 98 5.27 -0.51 5.78
CA TYR A 98 5.03 0.74 5.06
C TYR A 98 3.76 1.44 5.51
N ARG A 99 3.73 2.76 5.35
CA ARG A 99 2.49 3.54 5.35
C ARG A 99 2.32 4.26 4.03
N SER A 100 1.08 4.29 3.56
CA SER A 100 0.71 5.04 2.38
C SER A 100 -0.51 5.91 2.66
N ARG A 101 -0.68 6.94 1.84
CA ARG A 101 -1.84 7.80 1.82
C ARG A 101 -2.43 7.79 0.43
N THR A 102 -3.72 7.50 0.35
CA THR A 102 -4.50 7.61 -0.88
C THR A 102 -5.40 8.84 -0.79
N ARG A 103 -5.38 9.68 -1.83
CA ARG A 103 -6.40 10.72 -2.02
C ARG A 103 -7.45 10.16 -2.98
N ALA A 104 -8.52 9.62 -2.44
CA ALA A 104 -9.57 9.02 -3.24
C ALA A 104 -10.49 10.09 -3.83
N SER A 105 -10.68 10.04 -5.14
CA SER A 105 -11.60 10.90 -5.86
C SER A 105 -13.06 10.59 -5.50
N LYS A 106 -13.96 11.49 -5.89
CA LYS A 106 -15.39 11.34 -5.65
C LYS A 106 -15.88 10.03 -6.28
N SER A 107 -16.52 9.20 -5.46
CA SER A 107 -17.14 7.95 -5.90
C SER A 107 -18.02 8.14 -7.15
N PRO A 108 -17.90 7.28 -8.18
CA PRO A 108 -18.85 7.25 -9.30
C PRO A 108 -20.27 6.87 -8.86
N PHE A 109 -20.42 6.25 -7.67
CA PHE A 109 -21.72 5.99 -7.08
C PHE A 109 -22.17 7.21 -6.28
N SER A 110 -23.13 7.94 -6.86
CA SER A 110 -23.70 9.15 -6.27
C SER A 110 -24.19 8.90 -4.83
N GLY A 111 -23.74 9.74 -3.89
CA GLY A 111 -24.21 9.73 -2.50
C GLY A 111 -23.48 8.79 -1.54
N TYR A 112 -22.55 7.95 -2.02
CA TYR A 112 -21.86 6.96 -1.17
C TYR A 112 -20.35 7.01 -1.34
N PHE A 113 -19.64 6.92 -0.22
CA PHE A 113 -18.24 6.51 -0.21
C PHE A 113 -18.19 4.98 -0.15
N PHE A 114 -17.37 4.35 -1.00
CA PHE A 114 -17.09 2.92 -0.93
C PHE A 114 -15.59 2.67 -1.10
N ARG A 115 -15.08 1.64 -0.43
CA ARG A 115 -13.73 1.12 -0.63
C ARG A 115 -13.77 -0.39 -0.47
N ASN A 116 -13.05 -1.12 -1.32
CA ASN A 116 -12.88 -2.55 -1.20
C ASN A 116 -11.49 -2.86 -0.63
N TRP A 117 -11.41 -3.95 0.14
CA TRP A 117 -10.15 -4.52 0.59
C TRP A 117 -10.13 -5.98 0.15
N LEU A 118 -9.13 -6.36 -0.63
CA LEU A 118 -8.89 -7.76 -0.96
C LEU A 118 -7.96 -8.34 0.10
N ILE A 119 -8.45 -9.32 0.86
CA ILE A 119 -7.66 -10.04 1.87
C ILE A 119 -7.42 -11.46 1.32
N PRO A 120 -6.36 -11.68 0.51
CA PRO A 120 -6.11 -12.97 -0.10
C PRO A 120 -5.80 -14.03 0.95
N ARG A 121 -6.44 -15.20 0.84
CA ARG A 121 -6.22 -16.36 1.74
C ARG A 121 -4.79 -16.91 1.73
N SER A 122 -4.02 -16.60 0.69
CA SER A 122 -2.62 -17.00 0.55
C SER A 122 -1.67 -16.22 1.47
N SER A 123 -2.15 -15.16 2.13
CA SER A 123 -1.38 -14.37 3.09
C SER A 123 -1.93 -14.61 4.50
N SER A 124 -1.08 -14.94 5.47
CA SER A 124 -1.48 -15.08 6.87
C SER A 124 -1.59 -13.69 7.51
N TYR A 125 -2.77 -13.36 8.05
CA TYR A 125 -2.99 -12.11 8.78
C TYR A 125 -3.20 -12.41 10.25
N GLU A 126 -2.40 -11.79 11.11
CA GLU A 126 -2.63 -11.84 12.56
C GLU A 126 -3.72 -10.82 12.95
N VAL A 127 -3.65 -9.61 12.38
CA VAL A 127 -4.60 -8.53 12.65
C VAL A 127 -4.88 -7.75 11.36
N PHE A 128 -6.16 -7.55 11.06
CA PHE A 128 -6.63 -6.58 10.06
C PHE A 128 -7.56 -5.59 10.76
N ARG A 129 -7.26 -4.29 10.66
CA ARG A 129 -8.04 -3.24 11.31
C ARG A 129 -8.35 -2.12 10.33
N VAL A 130 -9.63 -1.77 10.25
CA VAL A 130 -10.13 -0.61 9.48
C VAL A 130 -10.77 0.36 10.45
N THR A 131 -10.43 1.65 10.32
CA THR A 131 -11.06 2.73 11.10
C THR A 131 -11.50 3.84 10.14
N GLY A 132 -12.67 4.43 10.40
CA GLY A 132 -13.26 5.46 9.56
C GLY A 132 -13.74 6.64 10.39
N GLN A 133 -13.44 7.86 9.93
CA GLN A 133 -13.95 9.11 10.49
C GLN A 133 -14.47 9.99 9.36
N ARG A 134 -15.66 10.56 9.57
CA ARG A 134 -16.30 11.53 8.67
C ARG A 134 -16.20 12.91 9.31
N THR A 135 -15.79 13.91 8.53
CA THR A 135 -15.79 15.29 9.01
C THR A 135 -17.25 15.78 9.08
N GLY A 136 -17.69 16.25 10.25
CA GLY A 136 -19.03 16.78 10.46
C GLY A 136 -19.28 18.06 9.66
N GLY A 137 -20.51 18.21 9.18
CA GLY A 137 -21.01 19.46 8.59
C GLY A 137 -21.60 20.38 9.65
#